data_AF-A0A372GQK9-F1
#
_entry.id   AF-A0A372GQK9-F1
#
_cell.length_a   1.000
_cell.length_b   1.000
_cell.length_c   1.000
_cell.angle_alpha   90.00
_cell.angle_beta   90.00
_cell.angle_gamma   90.00
#
_symmetry.space_group_name_H-M   'P 1'
#
loop_
_entity.id
_entity.type
_entity.pdbx_description
1 polymer ?
#
loop_
_entity_poly.entity_id
_entity_poly.type
_entity_poly.pdbx_seq_one_letter_code
_entity_poly.pdbx_strand_id
1 'polypeptide(L)'
;MNFDFKKLQQCEWNTLFQIETKSKELIVILIFEIIIDGIKYENVTLECSNPRNEWAAYWNENIRDWIDYSDFDLLIGNRITTFNAKPVGGNLSLSFGGNHVLGFARWGFFSDKVEFKCG
;
A
#
# COMPACT_ATOMS: atom_id res chain seq x y z
N MET A 1 -6.57 -18.15 4.32
CA MET A 1 -5.32 -18.28 5.09
C MET A 1 -5.19 -17.00 5.91
N ASN A 2 -4.95 -17.07 7.23
CA ASN A 2 -4.70 -15.85 8.01
C ASN A 2 -3.21 -15.51 7.88
N PHE A 3 -2.89 -14.41 7.19
CA PHE A 3 -1.53 -13.89 7.14
C PHE A 3 -1.17 -13.22 8.46
N ASP A 4 0.03 -13.48 8.97
CA ASP A 4 0.57 -12.75 10.12
C ASP A 4 0.97 -11.34 9.68
N PHE A 5 0.19 -10.34 10.09
CA PHE A 5 0.43 -8.94 9.77
C PHE A 5 1.83 -8.45 10.20
N LYS A 6 2.44 -9.05 11.23
CA LYS A 6 3.80 -8.69 11.64
C LYS A 6 4.83 -8.95 10.54
N LYS A 7 4.59 -9.93 9.67
CA LYS A 7 5.47 -10.26 8.54
C LYS A 7 5.37 -9.26 7.40
N LEU A 8 4.35 -8.41 7.42
CA LEU A 8 4.02 -7.47 6.36
C LEU A 8 4.38 -6.03 6.72
N GLN A 9 5.06 -5.81 7.85
CA GLN A 9 5.32 -4.46 8.36
C GLN A 9 6.18 -3.60 7.42
N GLN A 10 7.12 -4.22 6.72
CA GLN A 10 7.87 -3.59 5.67
C GLN A 10 8.35 -4.65 4.68
N CYS A 11 7.87 -4.56 3.44
CA CYS A 11 8.24 -5.47 2.38
C CYS A 11 8.62 -4.69 1.12
N GLU A 12 9.62 -5.18 0.41
CA GLU A 12 9.88 -4.75 -0.96
C GLU A 12 9.04 -5.61 -1.89
N TRP A 13 8.03 -5.00 -2.49
CA TRP A 13 7.16 -5.64 -3.46
C TRP A 13 7.39 -4.92 -4.77
N ASN A 14 8.31 -5.39 -5.61
CA ASN A 14 8.49 -4.83 -6.95
C ASN A 14 7.47 -5.45 -7.91
N THR A 15 6.19 -5.11 -7.75
CA THR A 15 5.07 -5.79 -8.38
C THR A 15 4.11 -4.83 -9.06
N LEU A 16 3.43 -5.35 -10.09
CA LEU A 16 2.25 -4.70 -10.63
C LEU A 16 1.07 -4.85 -9.66
N PHE A 17 0.16 -3.87 -9.71
CA PHE A 17 -1.09 -3.90 -8.95
C PHE A 17 -2.22 -3.16 -9.68
N GLN A 18 -3.44 -3.40 -9.23
CA GLN A 18 -4.64 -2.70 -9.68
C GLN A 18 -5.56 -2.44 -8.48
N ILE A 19 -6.23 -1.28 -8.45
CA ILE A 19 -7.27 -0.99 -7.47
C ILE A 19 -8.61 -1.43 -8.08
N GLU A 20 -9.17 -2.52 -7.55
CA GLU A 20 -10.44 -3.09 -8.01
C GLU A 20 -11.65 -2.34 -7.41
N THR A 21 -11.50 -1.84 -6.20
CA THR A 21 -12.57 -1.11 -5.49
C THR A 21 -11.96 -0.04 -4.60
N LYS A 22 -12.55 1.15 -4.63
CA LYS A 22 -12.23 2.26 -3.73
C LYS A 22 -13.51 2.95 -3.29
N SER A 23 -13.89 2.75 -2.03
CA SER A 23 -15.05 3.37 -1.40
C SER A 23 -14.75 3.74 0.06
N LYS A 24 -15.71 4.37 0.73
CA LYS A 24 -15.60 4.67 2.18
C LYS A 24 -15.68 3.43 3.07
N GLU A 25 -16.17 2.31 2.52
CA GLU A 25 -16.39 1.07 3.27
C GLU A 25 -15.29 0.03 2.99
N LEU A 26 -14.69 0.09 1.79
CA LEU A 26 -13.78 -0.94 1.33
C LEU A 26 -12.78 -0.38 0.30
N ILE A 27 -11.51 -0.74 0.46
CA ILE A 27 -10.51 -0.71 -0.61
C ILE A 27 -10.09 -2.15 -0.92
N VAL A 28 -10.10 -2.51 -2.20
CA VAL A 28 -9.63 -3.81 -2.71
C VAL A 28 -8.50 -3.57 -3.69
N ILE A 29 -7.34 -4.17 -3.42
CA ILE A 29 -6.15 -4.07 -4.25
C ILE A 29 -5.80 -5.47 -4.76
N LEU A 30 -5.76 -5.66 -6.07
CA LEU A 30 -5.22 -6.85 -6.71
C LEU A 30 -3.71 -6.66 -6.93
N ILE A 31 -2.92 -7.60 -6.42
CA ILE A 31 -1.47 -7.62 -6.59
C ILE A 31 -1.12 -8.87 -7.39
N PHE A 32 -0.51 -8.68 -8.57
CA PHE A 32 -0.31 -9.76 -9.53
C PHE A 32 0.69 -10.82 -9.04
N GLU A 33 1.78 -10.40 -8.40
CA GLU A 33 2.81 -11.30 -7.89
C GLU A 33 3.52 -10.71 -6.66
N ILE A 34 3.60 -11.44 -5.55
CA ILE A 34 4.42 -11.03 -4.40
C ILE A 34 5.22 -12.21 -3.85
N ILE A 35 6.40 -11.91 -3.30
CA ILE A 35 7.23 -12.87 -2.59
C ILE A 35 7.22 -12.48 -1.11
N ILE A 36 6.76 -13.39 -0.25
CA ILE A 36 6.77 -13.22 1.21
C ILE A 36 7.50 -14.42 1.80
N ASP A 37 8.52 -14.20 2.62
CA ASP A 37 9.35 -15.25 3.21
C ASP A 37 9.91 -16.26 2.18
N GLY A 38 10.21 -15.80 0.97
CA GLY A 38 10.71 -16.65 -0.12
C GLY A 38 9.65 -17.49 -0.84
N ILE A 39 8.38 -17.39 -0.44
CA ILE A 39 7.25 -18.04 -1.11
C ILE A 39 6.62 -17.04 -2.09
N LYS A 40 6.49 -17.45 -3.35
CA LYS A 40 5.81 -16.68 -4.38
C LYS A 40 4.30 -16.92 -4.33
N TYR A 41 3.53 -15.84 -4.35
CA TYR A 41 2.07 -15.81 -4.43
C TYR A 41 1.65 -15.02 -5.66
N GLU A 42 0.64 -15.50 -6.38
CA GLU A 42 0.08 -14.86 -7.57
C GLU A 42 -1.36 -14.42 -7.33
N ASN A 43 -1.79 -13.35 -7.99
CA ASN A 43 -3.15 -12.80 -7.91
C ASN A 43 -3.67 -12.64 -6.47
N VAL A 44 -2.86 -12.00 -5.63
CA VAL A 44 -3.19 -11.77 -4.23
C VAL A 44 -4.11 -10.57 -4.11
N THR A 45 -5.25 -10.77 -3.46
CA THR A 45 -6.17 -9.68 -3.14
C THR A 45 -5.92 -9.19 -1.72
N LEU A 46 -5.73 -7.88 -1.59
CA LEU A 46 -5.65 -7.17 -0.32
C LEU A 46 -6.95 -6.40 -0.09
N GLU A 47 -7.74 -6.84 0.89
CA GLU A 47 -9.00 -6.19 1.28
C GLU A 47 -8.82 -5.37 2.56
N CYS A 48 -9.19 -4.10 2.49
CA CYS A 48 -9.04 -3.15 3.59
C CYS A 48 -10.40 -2.55 3.95
N SER A 49 -10.93 -2.88 5.13
CA SER A 49 -12.25 -2.41 5.58
C SER A 49 -12.19 -1.04 6.23
N ASN A 50 -13.23 -0.23 6.03
CA ASN A 50 -13.40 1.12 6.57
C ASN A 50 -12.14 2.00 6.39
N PRO A 51 -11.69 2.24 5.14
CA PRO A 51 -10.52 3.08 4.89
C PRO A 51 -10.77 4.53 5.34
N ARG A 52 -9.77 5.16 5.96
CA ARG A 52 -9.85 6.55 6.46
C ARG A 52 -8.52 7.28 6.30
N ASN A 53 -8.61 8.61 6.30
CA ASN A 53 -7.46 9.53 6.24
C ASN A 53 -6.48 9.10 5.14
N GLU A 54 -6.99 8.96 3.92
CA GLU A 54 -6.12 8.75 2.77
C GLU A 54 -5.14 9.93 2.67
N TRP A 55 -3.87 9.62 2.42
CA TRP A 55 -2.83 10.61 2.25
C TRP A 55 -1.87 10.19 1.13
N ALA A 56 -1.16 11.18 0.61
CA ALA A 56 -0.22 10.98 -0.47
C ALA A 56 0.90 12.03 -0.34
N ALA A 57 2.15 11.61 -0.52
CA ALA A 57 3.31 12.47 -0.34
C ALA A 57 4.47 12.03 -1.23
N TYR A 58 5.38 12.96 -1.54
CA TYR A 58 6.64 12.64 -2.22
C TYR A 58 7.82 13.10 -1.37
N TRP A 59 8.95 12.39 -1.52
CA TRP A 59 10.20 12.74 -0.86
C TRP A 59 10.91 13.85 -1.64
N ASN A 60 11.12 15.00 -0.99
CA ASN A 60 11.87 16.10 -1.57
C ASN A 60 13.32 16.06 -1.07
N GLU A 61 14.24 15.67 -1.96
CA GLU A 61 15.66 15.54 -1.63
C GLU A 61 16.34 16.85 -1.22
N ASN A 62 15.86 18.00 -1.73
CA ASN A 62 16.48 19.30 -1.46
C ASN A 62 16.27 19.73 -0.01
N ILE A 63 15.08 19.47 0.54
CA ILE A 63 14.73 19.82 1.93
C ILE A 63 14.77 18.62 2.87
N ARG A 64 14.98 17.41 2.35
CA ARG A 64 15.00 16.13 3.08
C ARG A 64 13.73 15.90 3.89
N ASP A 65 12.59 16.14 3.26
CA ASP A 65 11.29 16.01 3.92
C ASP A 65 10.22 15.45 2.98
N TRP A 66 9.15 14.92 3.59
CA TRP A 66 7.95 14.50 2.88
C TRP A 66 7.05 15.71 2.64
N ILE A 67 6.64 15.89 1.39
CA ILE A 67 5.73 16.96 1.00
C ILE A 67 4.40 16.33 0.61
N ASP A 68 3.33 16.77 1.29
CA ASP A 68 1.97 16.37 0.99
C ASP A 68 1.61 16.74 -0.45
N TYR A 69 0.92 15.82 -1.11
CA TYR A 69 0.48 15.98 -2.47
C TYR A 69 -1.04 15.77 -2.51
N SER A 70 -1.76 16.81 -2.90
CA SER A 70 -3.23 16.82 -2.85
C SER A 70 -3.88 16.02 -3.98
N ASP A 71 -3.13 15.65 -5.02
CA ASP A 71 -3.65 14.86 -6.13
C ASP A 71 -3.40 13.36 -5.91
N PHE A 72 -4.45 12.70 -5.43
CA PHE A 72 -4.46 11.27 -5.10
C PHE A 72 -4.42 10.37 -6.33
N ASP A 73 -4.84 10.86 -7.50
CA ASP A 73 -4.94 10.05 -8.72
C ASP A 73 -3.57 9.87 -9.40
N LEU A 74 -2.58 10.66 -8.99
CA LEU A 74 -1.29 10.79 -9.69
C LEU A 74 -0.19 9.82 -9.25
N LEU A 75 -0.31 9.14 -8.09
CA LEU A 75 0.93 8.87 -7.33
C LEU A 75 1.62 7.51 -7.44
N ILE A 76 1.05 6.47 -8.05
CA ILE A 76 1.67 5.11 -7.94
C ILE A 76 1.73 4.35 -9.26
N GLY A 77 1.25 4.93 -10.36
CA GLY A 77 1.11 4.17 -11.61
C GLY A 77 0.45 2.81 -11.35
N ASN A 78 0.91 1.77 -12.04
CA ASN A 78 0.46 0.40 -11.81
C ASN A 78 1.52 -0.47 -11.11
N ARG A 79 2.50 0.12 -10.43
CA ARG A 79 3.60 -0.61 -9.77
C ARG A 79 3.84 -0.13 -8.35
N ILE A 80 3.81 -1.08 -7.41
CA ILE A 80 4.33 -0.89 -6.06
C ILE A 80 5.80 -1.30 -6.08
N THR A 81 6.65 -0.63 -5.29
CA THR A 81 8.03 -1.07 -5.01
C THR A 81 8.22 -1.39 -3.53
N THR A 82 7.49 -0.70 -2.66
CA THR A 82 7.56 -0.88 -1.21
C THR A 82 6.15 -0.89 -0.63
N PHE A 83 5.94 -1.77 0.35
CA PHE A 83 4.75 -1.79 1.17
C PHE A 83 5.16 -1.68 2.63
N ASN A 84 4.43 -0.87 3.39
CA ASN A 84 4.61 -0.74 4.82
C ASN A 84 3.27 -0.73 5.51
N ALA A 85 3.20 -1.50 6.58
CA ALA A 85 1.99 -1.74 7.34
C ALA A 85 2.31 -1.61 8.83
N LYS A 86 1.73 -0.64 9.53
CA LYS A 86 2.04 -0.40 10.95
C LYS A 86 0.78 -0.22 11.79
N PRO A 87 0.71 -0.80 12.99
CA PRO A 87 -0.39 -0.52 13.91
C PRO A 87 -0.28 0.92 14.44
N VAL A 88 -1.37 1.69 14.41
CA VAL A 88 -1.45 3.06 14.92
C VAL A 88 -2.80 3.27 15.58
N GLY A 89 -2.80 3.50 16.90
CA GLY A 89 -4.02 3.91 17.63
C GLY A 89 -5.19 2.92 17.51
N GLY A 90 -4.92 1.61 17.42
CA GLY A 90 -5.94 0.57 17.25
C GLY A 90 -6.31 0.25 15.80
N ASN A 91 -5.79 1.00 14.83
CA ASN A 91 -5.99 0.77 13.40
C ASN A 91 -4.69 0.29 12.74
N LEU A 92 -4.77 -0.09 11.47
CA LEU A 92 -3.63 -0.38 10.62
C LEU A 92 -3.41 0.74 9.62
N SER A 93 -2.25 1.40 9.71
CA SER A 93 -1.78 2.32 8.68
C SER A 93 -1.10 1.50 7.59
N LEU A 94 -1.59 1.62 6.37
CA LEU A 94 -1.03 1.03 5.17
C LEU A 94 -0.42 2.14 4.34
N SER A 95 0.76 1.89 3.79
CA SER A 95 1.40 2.78 2.83
C SER A 95 2.12 1.98 1.76
N PHE A 96 1.99 2.43 0.53
CA PHE A 96 2.64 1.84 -0.61
C PHE A 96 3.52 2.92 -1.23
N GLY A 97 4.76 2.58 -1.49
CA GLY A 97 5.71 3.44 -2.19
C GLY A 97 5.99 2.92 -3.58
N GLY A 98 6.23 3.86 -4.49
CA GLY A 98 6.56 3.62 -5.88
C GLY A 98 7.40 4.78 -6.41
N ASN A 99 8.25 4.49 -7.40
CA ASN A 99 9.04 5.53 -8.05
C ASN A 99 8.16 6.21 -9.11
N HIS A 100 8.11 7.54 -9.12
CA HIS A 100 7.38 8.30 -10.13
C HIS A 100 8.27 9.41 -10.73
N VAL A 101 7.74 10.10 -11.75
CA VAL A 101 8.37 11.21 -12.49
C VAL A 101 8.91 12.33 -11.57
N LEU A 102 8.38 12.46 -10.35
CA LEU A 102 8.75 13.47 -9.36
C LEU A 102 9.70 12.96 -8.24
N GLY A 103 10.18 11.70 -8.32
CA GLY A 103 11.00 11.05 -7.30
C GLY A 103 10.25 9.93 -6.55
N PHE A 104 10.71 9.60 -5.34
CA PHE A 104 10.09 8.56 -4.52
C PHE A 104 8.78 9.05 -3.88
N ALA A 105 7.67 8.45 -4.28
CA ALA A 105 6.33 8.81 -3.85
C ALA A 105 5.71 7.70 -2.98
N ARG A 106 4.79 8.10 -2.09
CA ARG A 106 4.00 7.20 -1.27
C ARG A 106 2.54 7.65 -1.22
N TRP A 107 1.65 6.68 -1.14
CA TRP A 107 0.26 6.87 -0.75
C TRP A 107 -0.07 5.90 0.36
N GLY A 108 -1.08 6.23 1.14
CA GLY A 108 -1.50 5.37 2.22
C GLY A 108 -2.83 5.79 2.81
N PHE A 109 -3.30 4.99 3.75
CA PHE A 109 -4.54 5.20 4.48
C PHE A 109 -4.54 4.36 5.76
N PHE A 110 -5.54 4.58 6.61
CA PHE A 110 -5.81 3.74 7.77
C PHE A 110 -6.96 2.80 7.47
N SER A 111 -6.92 1.60 8.02
CA SER A 111 -7.97 0.61 7.90
C SER A 111 -8.19 -0.10 9.23
N ASP A 112 -9.45 -0.45 9.50
CA ASP A 112 -9.84 -1.16 10.72
C ASP A 112 -9.41 -2.65 10.64
N LYS A 113 -9.40 -3.22 9.43
CA LYS A 113 -9.10 -4.63 9.18
C LYS A 113 -8.46 -4.81 7.80
N VAL A 114 -7.45 -5.68 7.73
CA VAL A 114 -6.73 -6.01 6.50
C VAL A 114 -6.71 -7.52 6.31
N GLU A 115 -7.11 -8.01 5.13
CA GLU A 115 -7.12 -9.42 4.78
C GLU A 115 -6.39 -9.69 3.46
N PHE A 116 -5.53 -10.69 3.46
CA PHE A 116 -4.84 -11.19 2.27
C PHE A 116 -5.50 -12.49 1.81
N LYS A 117 -5.96 -12.51 0.56
CA LYS A 117 -6.54 -13.69 -0.09
C LYS A 117 -5.64 -14.09 -1.25
N CYS A 118 -5.14 -15.32 -1.23
CA CYS A 118 -4.44 -15.91 -2.37
C CYS A 118 -5.45 -16.64 -3.24
N GLY A 119 -5.32 -16.50 -4.56
CA GLY A 119 -6.05 -17.30 -5.56
C GLY A 119 -5.67 -18.77 -5.54
#